data_AF-I2QA81-F1
#
_entry.id   AF-I2QA81-F1
#
_cell.length_a   1.000
_cell.length_b   1.000
_cell.length_c   1.000
_cell.angle_alpha   90.00
_cell.angle_beta   90.00
_cell.angle_gamma   90.00
#
_symmetry.space_group_name_H-M   'P 1'
#
loop_
_entity.id
_entity.type
_entity.pdbx_description
1 polymer ?
#
loop_
_entity_poly.entity_id
_entity_poly.type
_entity_poly.pdbx_seq_one_letter_code
_entity_poly.pdbx_strand_id
1 'polypeptide(L)'
;MVVSEDNRSLARYLRDATQGSPTVTKYWDDAHVCDVDIMIIKNVPAGGVSTYASLALSDAKTGLTSGGKALGVEILLALATECAEGANMIATCAFSIKKGEITLLPGVVIPRALELYGEGREMKHAMLISPFLWNLETQSFSAKSVAWLQVLPISDAERDYALANGPEALEDLFEDRQIDVFDIDRPSAL
;
A
#
# COMPACT_ATOMS: atom_id res chain seq x y z
N MET A 1 -4.61 15.42 16.25
CA MET A 1 -5.68 15.66 15.25
C MET A 1 -6.87 14.80 15.63
N VAL A 2 -8.11 15.32 15.55
CA VAL A 2 -9.31 14.52 15.79
C VAL A 2 -9.56 13.67 14.55
N VAL A 3 -9.70 12.35 14.70
CA VAL A 3 -10.01 11.43 13.58
C VAL A 3 -11.39 11.78 13.01
N SER A 4 -11.46 12.08 11.71
CA SER A 4 -12.70 12.42 11.00
C SER A 4 -13.67 11.24 10.91
N GLU A 5 -14.96 11.52 10.71
CA GLU A 5 -15.97 10.47 10.54
C GLU A 5 -15.78 9.67 9.25
N ASP A 6 -15.27 10.32 8.18
CA ASP A 6 -14.89 9.65 6.93
C ASP A 6 -13.80 8.60 7.18
N ASN A 7 -12.75 8.96 7.94
CA ASN A 7 -11.66 8.02 8.26
C ASN A 7 -12.11 6.90 9.19
N ARG A 8 -13.04 7.17 10.13
CA ARG A 8 -13.68 6.11 10.93
C ARG A 8 -14.51 5.18 10.06
N SER A 9 -15.20 5.72 9.05
CA SER A 9 -15.99 4.93 8.10
C SER A 9 -15.12 4.07 7.20
N LEU A 10 -13.98 4.59 6.71
CA LEU A 10 -12.99 3.80 5.97
C LEU A 10 -12.43 2.63 6.79
N ALA A 11 -12.06 2.86 8.04
CA ALA A 11 -11.58 1.80 8.92
C ALA A 11 -12.66 0.72 9.15
N ARG A 12 -13.92 1.12 9.37
CA ARG A 12 -15.04 0.15 9.48
C ARG A 12 -15.25 -0.62 8.19
N TYR A 13 -15.21 0.06 7.04
CA TYR A 13 -15.34 -0.56 5.74
C TYR A 13 -14.27 -1.64 5.52
N LEU A 14 -12.99 -1.33 5.76
CA LEU A 14 -11.91 -2.30 5.58
C LEU A 14 -12.04 -3.47 6.56
N ARG A 15 -12.42 -3.23 7.82
CA ARG A 15 -12.73 -4.30 8.78
C ARG A 15 -13.82 -5.22 8.25
N ASP A 16 -14.90 -4.66 7.74
CA ASP A 16 -16.07 -5.44 7.29
C ASP A 16 -15.76 -6.21 6.01
N ALA A 17 -15.02 -5.60 5.07
CA ALA A 17 -14.58 -6.24 3.82
C ALA A 17 -13.61 -7.39 4.05
N THR A 18 -12.78 -7.30 5.10
CA THR A 18 -11.81 -8.35 5.45
C THR A 18 -12.34 -9.38 6.45
N GLN A 19 -13.47 -9.09 7.11
CA GLN A 19 -14.00 -9.86 8.24
C GLN A 19 -12.98 -10.09 9.37
N GLY A 20 -11.92 -9.29 9.42
CA GLY A 20 -10.80 -9.46 10.33
C GLY A 20 -10.98 -8.72 11.65
N SER A 21 -10.04 -8.96 12.57
CA SER A 21 -9.94 -8.23 13.85
C SER A 21 -8.76 -7.25 13.80
N PRO A 22 -9.01 -5.97 13.45
CA PRO A 22 -7.95 -5.01 13.23
C PRO A 22 -7.38 -4.44 14.54
N THR A 23 -6.11 -4.09 14.50
CA THR A 23 -5.48 -3.13 15.42
C THR A 23 -5.04 -1.91 14.64
N VAL A 24 -5.04 -0.73 15.27
CA VAL A 24 -4.56 0.51 14.65
C VAL A 24 -3.41 1.06 15.47
N THR A 25 -2.32 1.44 14.81
CA THR A 25 -1.13 2.03 15.44
C THR A 25 -0.65 3.22 14.64
N LYS A 26 -0.30 4.31 15.33
CA LYS A 26 0.25 5.52 14.71
C LYS A 26 1.76 5.37 14.49
N TYR A 27 2.22 5.71 13.30
CA TYR A 27 3.61 5.78 12.91
C TYR A 27 4.00 7.22 12.59
N TRP A 28 5.25 7.55 12.83
CA TRP A 28 5.87 8.84 12.53
C TRP A 28 7.10 8.62 11.67
N ASP A 29 7.41 9.57 10.79
CA ASP A 29 8.72 9.61 10.16
C ASP A 29 9.79 10.03 11.18
N ASP A 30 11.06 9.78 10.86
CA ASP A 30 12.17 10.03 11.80
C ASP A 30 12.21 11.48 12.30
N ALA A 31 11.92 12.43 11.41
CA ALA A 31 11.86 13.85 11.73
C ALA A 31 10.63 14.25 12.57
N HIS A 32 9.68 13.33 12.79
CA HIS A 32 8.41 13.54 13.51
C HIS A 32 7.58 14.71 12.93
N VAL A 33 7.64 14.89 11.61
CA VAL A 33 6.90 15.92 10.87
C VAL A 33 5.73 15.35 10.10
N CYS A 34 5.75 14.04 9.83
CA CYS A 34 4.69 13.33 9.13
C CYS A 34 4.28 12.08 9.90
N ASP A 35 2.97 11.93 10.12
CA ASP A 35 2.40 10.73 10.74
C ASP A 35 1.44 9.99 9.82
N VAL A 36 1.20 8.72 10.10
CA VAL A 36 0.16 7.92 9.45
C VAL A 36 -0.35 6.87 10.43
N ASP A 37 -1.66 6.65 10.46
CA ASP A 37 -2.25 5.54 11.21
C ASP A 37 -2.24 4.29 10.32
N ILE A 38 -1.69 3.19 10.82
CA ILE A 38 -1.65 1.90 10.10
C ILE A 38 -2.59 0.92 10.78
N MET A 39 -3.51 0.37 9.99
CA MET A 39 -4.40 -0.71 10.36
C MET A 39 -3.74 -2.05 10.03
N ILE A 40 -3.67 -2.93 11.01
CA ILE A 40 -3.06 -4.26 10.88
C ILE A 40 -4.14 -5.31 11.12
N ILE A 41 -4.30 -6.22 10.17
CA ILE A 41 -5.30 -7.29 10.20
C ILE A 41 -4.58 -8.62 9.95
N LYS A 42 -4.44 -9.43 10.99
CA LYS A 42 -3.74 -10.72 10.91
C LYS A 42 -4.60 -11.79 10.24
N ASN A 43 -3.95 -12.73 9.56
CA ASN A 43 -4.57 -13.87 8.86
C ASN A 43 -5.59 -13.44 7.79
N VAL A 44 -5.29 -12.33 7.09
CA VAL A 44 -6.05 -11.77 5.97
C VAL A 44 -5.04 -11.30 4.91
N PRO A 45 -5.24 -11.62 3.62
CA PRO A 45 -6.40 -12.31 3.03
C PRO A 45 -6.42 -13.82 3.26
N ALA A 46 -5.31 -14.42 3.72
CA ALA A 46 -5.19 -15.85 3.97
C ALA A 46 -4.54 -16.12 5.34
N GLY A 47 -4.70 -17.35 5.83
CA GLY A 47 -4.00 -17.79 7.05
C GLY A 47 -2.49 -17.66 6.90
N GLY A 48 -1.82 -17.10 7.90
CA GLY A 48 -0.38 -16.82 7.83
C GLY A 48 -0.02 -15.52 7.11
N VAL A 49 -0.97 -14.81 6.49
CA VAL A 49 -0.72 -13.51 5.84
C VAL A 49 -1.39 -12.39 6.62
N SER A 50 -0.74 -11.24 6.76
CA SER A 50 -1.29 -10.05 7.41
C SER A 50 -1.47 -8.92 6.41
N THR A 51 -2.60 -8.22 6.51
CA THR A 51 -2.89 -7.00 5.78
C THR A 51 -2.47 -5.78 6.61
N TYR A 52 -1.72 -4.88 5.99
CA TYR A 52 -1.29 -3.61 6.55
C TYR A 52 -1.86 -2.50 5.65
N ALA A 53 -2.69 -1.62 6.19
CA ALA A 53 -3.33 -0.58 5.41
C ALA A 53 -3.12 0.79 6.04
N SER A 54 -2.88 1.81 5.21
CA SER A 54 -2.92 3.18 5.68
C SER A 54 -4.36 3.57 6.06
N LEU A 55 -4.47 4.45 7.04
CA LEU A 55 -5.67 5.20 7.35
C LEU A 55 -5.35 6.69 7.29
N ALA A 56 -6.28 7.46 6.73
CA ALA A 56 -6.19 8.89 6.56
C ALA A 56 -5.07 9.35 5.58
N LEU A 57 -4.41 8.45 4.85
CA LEU A 57 -3.54 8.87 3.74
C LEU A 57 -4.36 9.59 2.67
N SER A 58 -5.62 9.19 2.50
CA SER A 58 -6.57 9.80 1.58
C SER A 58 -6.94 11.25 1.88
N ASP A 59 -6.52 11.81 3.02
CA ASP A 59 -6.62 13.25 3.32
C ASP A 59 -5.48 14.07 2.70
N ALA A 60 -4.40 13.41 2.24
CA ALA A 60 -3.34 14.08 1.50
C ALA A 60 -3.87 14.59 0.15
N LYS A 61 -3.40 15.77 -0.26
CA LYS A 61 -3.79 16.34 -1.56
C LYS A 61 -3.08 15.60 -2.68
N THR A 62 -3.82 14.79 -3.42
CA THR A 62 -3.33 14.05 -4.59
C THR A 62 -3.37 14.89 -5.88
N GLY A 63 -4.19 15.95 -5.90
CA GLY A 63 -4.50 16.71 -7.12
C GLY A 63 -5.44 15.98 -8.09
N LEU A 64 -5.87 14.75 -7.75
CA LEU A 64 -6.74 13.93 -8.57
C LEU A 64 -8.21 14.20 -8.24
N THR A 65 -9.09 14.03 -9.24
CA THR A 65 -10.55 14.12 -9.06
C THR A 65 -11.27 12.95 -9.70
N SER A 66 -12.36 12.51 -9.07
CA SER A 66 -13.27 11.49 -9.61
C SER A 66 -14.71 11.91 -9.36
N GLY A 67 -15.55 11.90 -10.40
CA GLY A 67 -16.96 12.30 -10.29
C GLY A 67 -17.17 13.73 -9.75
N GLY A 68 -16.24 14.65 -10.03
CA GLY A 68 -16.28 16.04 -9.55
C GLY A 68 -15.84 16.23 -8.08
N LYS A 69 -15.40 15.16 -7.40
CA LYS A 69 -14.87 15.21 -6.03
C LYS A 69 -13.36 15.01 -6.02
N ALA A 70 -12.69 15.48 -4.97
CA ALA A 70 -11.29 15.12 -4.74
C ALA A 70 -11.15 13.60 -4.59
N LEU A 71 -10.12 13.01 -5.22
CA LEU A 71 -9.83 11.59 -5.12
C LEU A 71 -8.65 11.38 -4.16
N GLY A 72 -8.95 10.91 -2.96
CA GLY A 72 -7.97 10.38 -2.04
C GLY A 72 -7.67 8.91 -2.32
N VAL A 73 -6.55 8.41 -1.82
CA VAL A 73 -6.16 7.00 -1.94
C VAL A 73 -5.64 6.51 -0.60
N GLU A 74 -6.05 5.31 -0.21
CA GLU A 74 -5.38 4.52 0.82
C GLU A 74 -4.56 3.41 0.16
N ILE A 75 -3.47 3.00 0.79
CA ILE A 75 -2.59 1.93 0.31
C ILE A 75 -2.65 0.72 1.22
N LEU A 76 -2.57 -0.49 0.66
CA LEU A 76 -2.53 -1.75 1.40
C LEU A 76 -1.34 -2.61 0.98
N LEU A 77 -0.80 -3.38 1.92
CA LEU A 77 0.24 -4.36 1.70
C LEU A 77 -0.19 -5.68 2.37
N ALA A 78 0.00 -6.80 1.68
CA ALA A 78 -0.15 -8.14 2.26
C ALA A 78 1.23 -8.77 2.37
N LEU A 79 1.63 -9.21 3.56
CA LEU A 79 2.88 -9.93 3.77
C LEU A 79 2.67 -11.11 4.71
N ALA A 80 3.57 -12.08 4.66
CA ALA A 80 3.66 -13.12 5.66
C ALA A 80 3.64 -12.52 7.09
N THR A 81 2.86 -13.12 7.98
CA THR A 81 2.54 -12.55 9.32
C THR A 81 3.77 -12.47 10.22
N GLU A 82 4.76 -13.32 9.95
CA GLU A 82 6.07 -13.32 10.57
C GLU A 82 6.95 -12.12 10.17
N CYS A 83 6.64 -11.43 9.07
CA CYS A 83 7.34 -10.20 8.70
C CYS A 83 6.95 -9.07 9.67
N ALA A 84 7.87 -8.77 10.60
CA ALA A 84 7.66 -7.76 11.63
C ALA A 84 7.61 -6.33 11.06
N GLU A 85 8.16 -6.12 9.87
CA GLU A 85 8.38 -4.81 9.28
C GLU A 85 7.22 -4.31 8.41
N GLY A 86 6.20 -5.14 8.11
CA GLY A 86 5.14 -4.79 7.16
C GLY A 86 4.41 -3.47 7.47
N ALA A 87 4.19 -3.18 8.76
CA ALA A 87 3.58 -1.91 9.19
C ALA A 87 4.51 -0.69 8.97
N ASN A 88 5.83 -0.87 9.13
CA ASN A 88 6.79 0.18 8.86
C ASN A 88 6.96 0.43 7.36
N MET A 89 6.94 -0.63 6.55
CA MET A 89 7.01 -0.54 5.09
C MET A 89 5.86 0.29 4.52
N ILE A 90 4.62 -0.01 4.93
CA ILE A 90 3.45 0.75 4.47
C ILE A 90 3.50 2.20 4.97
N ALA A 91 4.02 2.44 6.18
CA ALA A 91 4.19 3.79 6.73
C ALA A 91 5.20 4.61 5.90
N THR A 92 6.35 4.03 5.54
CA THR A 92 7.35 4.69 4.70
C THR A 92 6.81 5.04 3.31
N CYS A 93 6.06 4.13 2.69
CA CYS A 93 5.37 4.43 1.43
C CYS A 93 4.42 5.63 1.60
N ALA A 94 3.59 5.63 2.65
CA ALA A 94 2.67 6.72 2.95
C ALA A 94 3.40 8.05 3.20
N PHE A 95 4.57 8.05 3.83
CA PHE A 95 5.37 9.25 4.04
C PHE A 95 5.89 9.85 2.73
N SER A 96 6.44 9.04 1.83
CA SER A 96 6.87 9.51 0.50
C SER A 96 5.71 10.14 -0.29
N ILE A 97 4.52 9.54 -0.20
CA ILE A 97 3.31 10.08 -0.82
C ILE A 97 2.90 11.42 -0.18
N LYS A 98 2.85 11.51 1.16
CA LYS A 98 2.45 12.73 1.87
C LYS A 98 3.41 13.89 1.65
N LYS A 99 4.69 13.61 1.42
CA LYS A 99 5.72 14.60 1.08
C LYS A 99 5.61 15.10 -0.36
N GLY A 100 4.71 14.53 -1.17
CA GLY A 100 4.47 14.94 -2.56
C GLY A 100 5.53 14.43 -3.52
N GLU A 101 6.32 13.43 -3.12
CA GLU A 101 7.39 12.85 -3.94
C GLU A 101 6.84 11.86 -4.97
N ILE A 102 5.62 11.34 -4.74
CA ILE A 102 5.00 10.26 -5.50
C ILE A 102 3.58 10.63 -5.90
N THR A 103 3.22 10.33 -7.16
CA THR A 103 1.83 10.40 -7.63
C THR A 103 1.13 9.06 -7.37
N LEU A 104 -0.05 9.09 -6.73
CA LEU A 104 -0.84 7.91 -6.38
C LEU A 104 -1.64 7.36 -7.57
N LEU A 105 -0.98 6.63 -8.47
CA LEU A 105 -1.60 5.95 -9.61
C LEU A 105 -1.11 4.50 -9.70
N PRO A 106 -1.92 3.58 -10.27
CA PRO A 106 -1.45 2.25 -10.65
C PRO A 106 -0.22 2.33 -11.56
N GLY A 107 0.68 1.37 -11.40
CA GLY A 107 1.97 1.26 -12.11
C GLY A 107 3.09 2.16 -11.57
N VAL A 108 2.82 3.07 -10.62
CA VAL A 108 3.86 3.94 -10.06
C VAL A 108 4.75 3.18 -9.09
N VAL A 109 6.07 3.36 -9.23
CA VAL A 109 7.06 2.79 -8.32
C VAL A 109 7.54 3.84 -7.33
N ILE A 110 7.51 3.49 -6.04
CA ILE A 110 8.16 4.21 -4.94
C ILE A 110 9.56 3.59 -4.75
N PRO A 111 10.62 4.28 -5.20
CA PRO A 111 11.95 3.69 -5.20
C PRO A 111 12.52 3.57 -3.78
N ARG A 112 13.11 2.42 -3.44
CA ARG A 112 13.89 2.19 -2.21
C ARG A 112 13.09 2.34 -0.91
N ALA A 113 11.76 2.41 -0.98
CA ALA A 113 10.91 2.51 0.20
C ALA A 113 11.03 1.32 1.15
N LEU A 114 11.42 0.15 0.63
CA LEU A 114 11.52 -1.08 1.40
C LEU A 114 12.97 -1.43 1.79
N GLU A 115 13.96 -0.73 1.21
CA GLU A 115 15.40 -0.98 1.43
C GLU A 115 15.83 -0.85 2.89
N LEU A 116 15.11 -0.05 3.69
CA LEU A 116 15.37 0.15 5.11
C LEU A 116 15.02 -1.07 5.98
N TYR A 117 14.31 -2.06 5.41
CA TYR A 117 13.72 -3.18 6.13
C TYR A 117 14.27 -4.50 5.61
N GLY A 118 15.42 -4.91 6.15
CA GLY A 118 16.09 -6.17 5.80
C GLY A 118 17.37 -5.93 5.01
N GLU A 119 18.51 -6.22 5.64
CA GLU A 119 19.82 -6.07 5.00
C GLU A 119 19.98 -7.09 3.85
N GLY A 120 20.38 -6.61 2.68
CA GLY A 120 20.64 -7.47 1.51
C GLY A 120 19.40 -8.00 0.80
N ARG A 121 18.19 -7.60 1.22
CA ARG A 121 16.93 -8.01 0.59
C ARG A 121 16.84 -7.55 -0.87
N GLU A 122 16.30 -8.40 -1.72
CA GLU A 122 16.16 -8.12 -3.16
C GLU A 122 14.98 -7.19 -3.45
N MET A 123 13.84 -7.37 -2.77
CA MET A 123 12.65 -6.53 -2.87
C MET A 123 12.84 -5.19 -2.14
N LYS A 124 13.34 -4.18 -2.86
CA LYS A 124 13.71 -2.87 -2.29
C LYS A 124 12.71 -1.76 -2.61
N HIS A 125 11.90 -1.93 -3.65
CA HIS A 125 10.97 -0.91 -4.13
C HIS A 125 9.53 -1.36 -3.90
N ALA A 126 8.61 -0.40 -3.93
CA ALA A 126 7.18 -0.64 -3.82
C ALA A 126 6.51 -0.18 -5.11
N MET A 127 5.85 -1.08 -5.84
CA MET A 127 4.99 -0.73 -6.97
C MET A 127 3.54 -0.63 -6.50
N LEU A 128 2.84 0.42 -6.92
CA LEU A 128 1.42 0.59 -6.66
C LEU A 128 0.63 -0.08 -7.78
N ILE A 129 -0.25 -1.02 -7.44
CA ILE A 129 -1.09 -1.73 -8.40
C ILE A 129 -2.56 -1.68 -7.97
N SER A 130 -3.46 -2.07 -8.88
CA SER A 130 -4.85 -2.28 -8.53
C SER A 130 -4.97 -3.44 -7.51
N PRO A 131 -5.68 -3.28 -6.39
CA PRO A 131 -5.82 -4.36 -5.42
C PRO A 131 -6.56 -5.55 -6.02
N PHE A 132 -5.97 -6.74 -5.92
CA PHE A 132 -6.60 -7.99 -6.38
C PHE A 132 -6.79 -9.00 -5.23
N LEU A 133 -6.11 -8.79 -4.10
CA LEU A 133 -6.17 -9.67 -2.93
C LEU A 133 -7.42 -9.48 -2.06
N TRP A 134 -8.09 -8.34 -2.21
CA TRP A 134 -9.25 -7.95 -1.41
C TRP A 134 -10.37 -7.49 -2.34
N ASN A 135 -11.62 -7.80 -1.98
CA ASN A 135 -12.78 -7.27 -2.68
C ASN A 135 -13.11 -5.86 -2.14
N LEU A 136 -12.36 -4.85 -2.60
CA LEU A 136 -12.51 -3.46 -2.17
C LEU A 136 -13.13 -2.59 -3.26
N GLU A 137 -14.02 -1.71 -2.83
CA GLU A 137 -14.72 -0.73 -3.64
C GLU A 137 -14.29 0.69 -3.25
N THR A 138 -14.32 1.60 -4.22
CA THR A 138 -14.09 3.03 -3.97
C THR A 138 -15.20 3.58 -3.07
N GLN A 139 -14.80 4.19 -1.95
CA GLN A 139 -15.74 4.79 -1.00
C GLN A 139 -16.02 6.24 -1.39
N SER A 140 -17.29 6.64 -1.48
CA SER A 140 -17.68 8.01 -1.81
C SER A 140 -18.25 8.73 -0.58
N PHE A 141 -17.57 9.79 -0.15
CA PHE A 141 -18.01 10.70 0.91
C PHE A 141 -18.54 12.01 0.32
N SER A 142 -18.94 12.95 1.17
CA SER A 142 -19.46 14.26 0.74
C SER A 142 -18.38 15.09 0.04
N ALA A 143 -17.17 15.16 0.62
CA ALA A 143 -16.08 16.01 0.14
C ALA A 143 -15.07 15.29 -0.77
N LYS A 144 -14.93 13.98 -0.64
CA LYS A 144 -13.94 13.18 -1.38
C LYS A 144 -14.46 11.79 -1.75
N SER A 145 -13.85 11.20 -2.76
CA SER A 145 -13.88 9.76 -3.01
C SER A 145 -12.55 9.17 -2.56
N VAL A 146 -12.54 7.92 -2.12
CA VAL A 146 -11.34 7.23 -1.64
C VAL A 146 -11.21 5.88 -2.33
N ALA A 147 -10.17 5.77 -3.16
CA ALA A 147 -9.78 4.52 -3.81
C ALA A 147 -8.71 3.79 -2.99
N TRP A 148 -8.40 2.56 -3.40
CA TRP A 148 -7.42 1.70 -2.76
C TRP A 148 -6.37 1.28 -3.79
N LEU A 149 -5.09 1.28 -3.40
CA LEU A 149 -4.00 0.71 -4.18
C LEU A 149 -3.25 -0.33 -3.34
N GLN A 150 -2.82 -1.41 -3.99
CA GLN A 150 -1.97 -2.40 -3.36
C GLN A 150 -0.51 -2.04 -3.59
N VAL A 151 0.29 -2.12 -2.54
CA VAL A 151 1.73 -2.05 -2.58
C VAL A 151 2.24 -3.46 -2.84
N LEU A 152 2.98 -3.63 -3.94
CA LEU A 152 3.67 -4.85 -4.30
C LEU A 152 5.19 -4.62 -4.18
N PRO A 153 5.90 -5.35 -3.31
CA PRO A 153 7.36 -5.32 -3.26
C PRO A 153 7.98 -5.82 -4.57
N ILE A 154 8.94 -5.06 -5.11
CA ILE A 154 9.66 -5.40 -6.35
C ILE A 154 11.18 -5.19 -6.22
N SER A 155 11.95 -5.93 -7.02
CA SER A 155 13.41 -5.85 -7.10
C SER A 155 13.93 -4.66 -7.91
N ASP A 156 15.24 -4.42 -7.86
CA ASP A 156 15.93 -3.50 -8.79
C ASP A 156 15.67 -3.91 -10.25
N ALA A 157 15.79 -5.20 -10.58
CA ALA A 157 15.60 -5.72 -11.93
C ALA A 157 14.15 -5.55 -12.41
N GLU A 158 13.17 -5.83 -11.55
CA GLU A 158 11.74 -5.68 -11.85
C GLU A 158 11.37 -4.21 -12.07
N ARG A 159 11.88 -3.30 -11.23
CA ARG A 159 11.73 -1.86 -11.45
C ARG A 159 12.29 -1.46 -12.81
N ASP A 160 13.50 -1.91 -13.15
CA ASP A 160 14.16 -1.54 -14.41
C ASP A 160 13.40 -2.12 -15.61
N TYR A 161 12.83 -3.32 -15.48
CA TYR A 161 11.96 -3.90 -16.49
C TYR A 161 10.66 -3.11 -16.67
N ALA A 162 9.98 -2.72 -15.58
CA ALA A 162 8.78 -1.87 -15.66
C ALA A 162 9.09 -0.51 -16.29
N LEU A 163 10.25 0.08 -15.99
CA LEU A 163 10.68 1.32 -16.63
C LEU A 163 10.91 1.17 -18.13
N ALA A 164 11.46 0.03 -18.56
CA ALA A 164 11.77 -0.25 -19.96
C ALA A 164 10.55 -0.69 -20.79
N ASN A 165 9.62 -1.45 -20.19
CA ASN A 165 8.55 -2.14 -20.90
C ASN A 165 7.13 -1.68 -20.50
N GLY A 166 7.02 -0.84 -19.47
CA GLY A 166 5.75 -0.44 -18.87
C GLY A 166 5.38 -1.29 -17.65
N PRO A 167 4.64 -0.72 -16.67
CA PRO A 167 4.21 -1.45 -15.48
C PRO A 167 3.25 -2.60 -15.81
N GLU A 168 2.39 -2.44 -16.81
CA GLU A 168 1.46 -3.50 -17.24
C GLU A 168 2.21 -4.75 -17.70
N ALA A 169 3.32 -4.58 -18.43
CA ALA A 169 4.15 -5.71 -18.87
C ALA A 169 4.81 -6.44 -17.68
N LEU A 170 5.07 -5.75 -16.58
CA LEU A 170 5.56 -6.37 -15.35
C LEU A 170 4.43 -7.09 -14.60
N GLU A 171 3.23 -6.52 -14.56
CA GLU A 171 2.03 -7.16 -13.98
C GLU A 171 1.71 -8.48 -14.72
N ASP A 172 1.72 -8.46 -16.06
CA ASP A 172 1.56 -9.66 -16.89
C ASP A 172 2.63 -10.72 -16.57
N LEU A 173 3.89 -10.30 -16.42
CA LEU A 173 4.99 -11.21 -16.05
C LEU A 173 4.77 -11.83 -14.67
N PHE A 174 4.31 -11.04 -13.68
CA PHE A 174 4.02 -11.54 -12.34
C PHE A 174 2.88 -12.55 -12.34
N GLU A 175 1.84 -12.31 -13.14
CA GLU A 175 0.73 -13.26 -13.34
C GLU A 175 1.24 -14.55 -13.99
N ASP A 176 1.98 -14.47 -15.10
CA ASP A 176 2.53 -15.64 -15.79
C ASP A 176 3.46 -16.49 -14.90
N ARG A 177 4.25 -15.83 -14.05
CA ARG A 177 5.21 -16.48 -13.15
C ARG A 177 4.59 -16.95 -11.84
N GLN A 178 3.36 -16.54 -11.53
CA GLN A 178 2.67 -16.85 -10.26
C GLN A 178 3.56 -16.55 -9.05
N ILE A 179 4.09 -15.32 -8.98
CA ILE A 179 4.98 -14.91 -7.89
C ILE A 179 4.29 -15.02 -6.53
N ASP A 180 5.06 -15.32 -5.48
CA ASP A 180 4.55 -15.24 -4.12
C ASP A 180 4.51 -13.78 -3.65
N VAL A 181 3.38 -13.13 -3.83
CA VAL A 181 3.19 -11.71 -3.47
C VAL A 181 3.21 -11.45 -1.96
N PHE A 182 3.18 -12.50 -1.12
CA PHE A 182 3.24 -12.37 0.33
C PHE A 182 4.67 -12.51 0.87
N ASP A 183 5.58 -13.08 0.08
CA ASP A 183 6.97 -13.26 0.43
C ASP A 183 7.81 -12.04 0.03
N ILE A 184 8.22 -11.28 1.04
CA ILE A 184 9.08 -10.10 0.88
C ILE A 184 10.54 -10.48 0.57
N ASP A 185 10.92 -11.74 0.81
CA ASP A 185 12.25 -12.30 0.57
C ASP A 185 12.31 -13.17 -0.69
N ARG A 186 11.24 -13.16 -1.51
CA ARG A 186 11.22 -13.85 -2.81
C ARG A 186 12.36 -13.37 -3.72
N PRO A 187 12.89 -14.23 -4.59
CA PRO A 187 13.80 -13.79 -5.64
C PRO A 187 13.07 -12.95 -6.69
N SER A 188 13.83 -12.23 -7.51
CA SER A 188 13.27 -11.56 -8.68
C SER A 188 12.64 -12.56 -9.66
N ALA A 189 11.56 -12.14 -10.33
CA ALA A 189 10.83 -12.91 -11.35
C ALA A 189 11.45 -12.82 -12.76
N LEU A 190 12.56 -12.09 -12.91
CA LEU A 190 13.28 -11.87 -14.17
C LEU A 190 14.42 -12.88 -14.37
#